data_AF-A0A971GPQ0-F1
#
_entry.id   AF-A0A971GPQ0-F1
#
_cell.length_a   1.000
_cell.length_b   1.000
_cell.length_c   1.000
_cell.angle_alpha   90.00
_cell.angle_beta   90.00
_cell.angle_gamma   90.00
#
_symmetry.space_group_name_H-M   'P 1'
#
loop_
_entity.id
_entity.type
_entity.pdbx_description
1 polymer ?
#
loop_
_entity_poly.entity_id
_entity_poly.type
_entity_poly.pdbx_seq_one_letter_code
_entity_poly.pdbx_strand_id
1 'polypeptide(L)'
;MKELSLNGSGWSGLRLALSLSLMKGEPVVIRDGVNVLTSDPAYMPLYDDIKRFLFRTNCGTIAESGEDVAFCPETIMPGRYNIETGNFSSITELELFLLPALFVRGSRSVINFTGVTHSQVSYPTVFLKETLFGLIEECGFYASMNMKRFGYYGSGGGSAESRIYPAEKKICSGLLEPRDVTLEGVRIFVARMDMSLADREKDYVLKNINVPDSKVQVVEIRDADGFGNSIQAYMKYGPVNVILSRDMEIYNSAGDLVFDEARYYSALGSLREDIMLFARTGRLPRNIVAEIIPYMMISNSTVPAAFADTWSSGICRQLGI
;
A
#
# COMPACT_ATOMS: atom_id res chain seq x y z
N MET A 1 9.45 -22.69 15.22
CA MET A 1 8.76 -21.63 14.45
C MET A 1 8.28 -20.61 15.47
N LYS A 2 8.49 -19.31 15.25
CA LYS A 2 8.08 -18.28 16.20
C LYS A 2 6.59 -18.00 16.07
N GLU A 3 5.86 -17.91 17.17
CA GLU A 3 4.44 -17.59 17.13
C GLU A 3 4.24 -16.07 17.16
N LEU A 4 3.33 -15.58 16.32
CA LEU A 4 2.99 -14.17 16.19
C LEU A 4 1.49 -13.96 16.39
N SER A 5 1.13 -12.91 17.13
CA SER A 5 -0.23 -12.37 17.18
C SER A 5 -0.31 -11.07 16.39
N LEU A 6 -1.40 -10.92 15.62
CA LEU A 6 -1.68 -9.75 14.79
C LEU A 6 -2.39 -8.62 15.55
N ASN A 7 -2.92 -8.88 16.75
CA ASN A 7 -3.65 -7.88 17.57
C ASN A 7 -4.74 -7.13 16.79
N GLY A 8 -5.48 -7.81 15.92
CA GLY A 8 -6.59 -7.25 15.14
C GLY A 8 -6.19 -6.37 13.93
N SER A 9 -4.94 -6.41 13.49
CA SER A 9 -4.43 -5.58 12.39
C SER A 9 -4.92 -5.94 10.97
N GLY A 10 -5.76 -6.96 10.83
CA GLY A 10 -6.25 -7.44 9.54
C GLY A 10 -5.13 -7.81 8.55
N TRP A 11 -5.41 -7.62 7.26
CA TRP A 11 -4.47 -7.91 6.16
C TRP A 11 -3.11 -7.24 6.30
N SER A 12 -3.05 -5.94 6.63
CA SER A 12 -1.78 -5.20 6.65
C SER A 12 -0.79 -5.79 7.65
N GLY A 13 -1.25 -6.24 8.82
CA GLY A 13 -0.37 -6.91 9.77
C GLY A 13 -0.04 -8.34 9.38
N LEU A 14 -0.95 -9.10 8.77
CA LEU A 14 -0.64 -10.42 8.20
C LEU A 14 0.49 -10.29 7.16
N ARG A 15 0.35 -9.37 6.20
CA ARG A 15 1.38 -9.06 5.20
C ARG A 15 2.69 -8.65 5.85
N LEU A 16 2.65 -7.75 6.85
CA LEU A 16 3.86 -7.26 7.51
C LEU A 16 4.60 -8.40 8.25
N ALA A 17 3.89 -9.27 8.95
CA ALA A 17 4.47 -10.41 9.65
C ALA A 17 5.18 -11.37 8.67
N LEU A 18 4.53 -11.69 7.53
CA LEU A 18 5.13 -12.48 6.46
C LEU A 18 6.36 -11.78 5.85
N SER A 19 6.25 -10.48 5.58
CA SER A 19 7.33 -9.66 5.00
C SER A 19 8.58 -9.63 5.87
N LEU A 20 8.40 -9.41 7.18
CA LEU A 20 9.51 -9.36 8.13
C LEU A 20 10.10 -10.75 8.41
N SER A 21 9.26 -11.80 8.41
CA SER A 21 9.75 -13.19 8.42
C SER A 21 10.63 -13.48 7.20
N LEU A 22 10.20 -13.09 6.00
CA LEU A 22 10.99 -13.22 4.76
C LEU A 22 12.31 -12.44 4.85
N MET A 23 12.28 -11.21 5.36
CA MET A 23 13.48 -10.40 5.53
C MET A 23 14.49 -11.07 6.48
N LYS A 24 14.02 -11.61 7.60
CA LYS A 24 14.85 -12.24 8.62
C LYS A 24 15.29 -13.67 8.28
N GLY A 25 14.55 -14.38 7.42
CA GLY A 25 14.77 -15.80 7.18
C GLY A 25 14.35 -16.67 8.37
N GLU A 26 13.46 -16.17 9.23
CA GLU A 26 12.99 -16.87 10.43
C GLU A 26 11.56 -17.40 10.22
N PRO A 27 11.31 -18.73 10.36
CA PRO A 27 9.97 -19.29 10.25
C PRO A 27 8.99 -18.81 11.33
N VAL A 28 7.76 -18.50 10.92
CA VAL A 28 6.69 -17.97 11.80
C VAL A 28 5.36 -18.72 11.67
N VAL A 29 4.64 -18.85 12.78
CA VAL A 29 3.22 -19.21 12.84
C VAL A 29 2.45 -17.96 13.22
N ILE A 30 1.54 -17.52 12.38
CA ILE A 30 0.66 -16.40 12.65
C ILE A 30 -0.65 -16.97 13.17
N ARG A 31 -0.88 -16.77 14.47
CA ARG A 31 -2.08 -17.26 15.16
C ARG A 31 -3.31 -16.55 14.64
N ASP A 32 -4.41 -17.28 14.44
CA ASP A 32 -5.66 -16.77 13.83
C ASP A 32 -5.49 -16.21 12.40
N GLY A 33 -4.39 -16.53 11.72
CA GLY A 33 -4.09 -16.01 10.38
C GLY A 33 -5.17 -16.37 9.34
N VAL A 34 -5.77 -17.57 9.43
CA VAL A 34 -6.84 -18.00 8.51
C VAL A 34 -8.13 -17.22 8.77
N ASN A 35 -8.45 -16.92 10.03
CA ASN A 35 -9.60 -16.09 10.38
C ASN A 35 -9.44 -14.66 9.85
N VAL A 36 -8.23 -14.11 9.86
CA VAL A 36 -7.95 -12.84 9.17
C VAL A 36 -8.22 -12.97 7.68
N LEU A 37 -7.68 -13.98 7.01
CA LEU A 37 -7.86 -14.19 5.56
C LEU A 37 -9.34 -14.36 5.14
N THR A 38 -10.16 -14.95 5.99
CA THR A 38 -11.59 -15.19 5.69
C THR A 38 -12.52 -14.08 6.17
N SER A 39 -12.03 -13.14 6.99
CA SER A 39 -12.82 -12.00 7.48
C SER A 39 -13.25 -11.00 6.39
N ASP A 40 -12.48 -10.93 5.31
CA ASP A 40 -12.78 -10.12 4.13
C ASP A 40 -12.41 -10.92 2.86
N PRO A 41 -13.36 -11.15 1.93
CA PRO A 41 -13.09 -11.90 0.71
C PRO A 41 -12.01 -11.26 -0.19
N ALA A 42 -11.66 -9.98 0.01
CA ALA A 42 -10.59 -9.33 -0.72
C ALA A 42 -9.18 -9.76 -0.29
N TYR A 43 -9.02 -10.42 0.86
CA TYR A 43 -7.69 -10.77 1.38
C TYR A 43 -7.12 -12.05 0.76
N MET A 44 -7.98 -13.01 0.39
CA MET A 44 -7.52 -14.26 -0.19
C MET A 44 -6.78 -14.07 -1.53
N PRO A 45 -7.25 -13.24 -2.49
CA PRO A 45 -6.49 -12.96 -3.71
C PRO A 45 -5.10 -12.38 -3.47
N LEU A 46 -4.95 -11.50 -2.47
CA LEU A 46 -3.67 -10.89 -2.10
C LEU A 46 -2.71 -11.95 -1.53
N TYR A 47 -3.23 -12.82 -0.67
CA TYR A 47 -2.50 -13.95 -0.11
C TYR A 47 -2.06 -14.94 -1.19
N ASP A 48 -2.95 -15.32 -2.09
CA ASP A 48 -2.67 -16.25 -3.20
C ASP A 48 -1.56 -15.74 -4.13
N ASP A 49 -1.47 -14.43 -4.35
CA ASP A 49 -0.36 -13.83 -5.10
C ASP A 49 0.98 -13.94 -4.36
N ILE A 50 0.98 -13.77 -3.04
CA ILE A 50 2.18 -14.04 -2.21
C ILE A 50 2.56 -15.53 -2.32
N LYS A 51 1.60 -16.46 -2.18
CA LYS A 51 1.85 -17.92 -2.33
C LYS A 51 2.46 -18.23 -3.69
N ARG A 52 1.87 -17.70 -4.77
CA ARG A 52 2.34 -17.91 -6.14
C ARG A 52 3.74 -17.35 -6.35
N PHE A 53 4.03 -16.16 -5.83
CA PHE A 53 5.38 -15.61 -5.88
C PHE A 53 6.39 -16.51 -5.16
N LEU A 54 6.10 -16.90 -3.91
CA LEU A 54 6.99 -17.75 -3.10
C LEU A 54 7.26 -19.09 -3.79
N PHE A 55 6.23 -19.75 -4.30
CA PHE A 55 6.33 -21.01 -5.03
C PHE A 55 7.20 -20.87 -6.30
N ARG A 56 6.95 -19.85 -7.12
CA ARG A 56 7.68 -19.66 -8.39
C ARG A 56 9.15 -19.28 -8.21
N THR A 57 9.49 -18.68 -7.07
CA THR A 57 10.84 -18.18 -6.78
C THR A 57 11.61 -19.03 -5.78
N ASN A 58 11.00 -20.11 -5.27
CA ASN A 58 11.53 -20.92 -4.17
C ASN A 58 11.98 -20.07 -2.98
N CYS A 59 11.22 -19.01 -2.65
CA CYS A 59 11.54 -18.09 -1.55
C CYS A 59 10.85 -18.48 -0.23
N GLY A 60 10.34 -19.71 -0.13
CA GLY A 60 9.75 -20.27 1.07
C GLY A 60 8.46 -21.04 0.82
N THR A 61 7.99 -21.71 1.87
CA THR A 61 6.72 -22.44 1.89
C THR A 61 5.76 -21.77 2.84
N ILE A 62 4.52 -21.55 2.40
CA ILE A 62 3.47 -20.94 3.20
C ILE A 62 2.21 -21.82 3.12
N ALA A 63 1.55 -22.04 4.25
CA ALA A 63 0.38 -22.90 4.34
C ALA A 63 -0.55 -22.47 5.47
N GLU A 64 -1.85 -22.62 5.21
CA GLU A 64 -2.92 -22.59 6.19
C GLU A 64 -2.89 -23.90 6.99
N SER A 65 -2.91 -23.81 8.33
CA SER A 65 -2.84 -24.95 9.23
C SER A 65 -3.82 -24.77 10.38
N GLY A 66 -5.04 -25.32 10.22
CA GLY A 66 -6.13 -25.04 11.15
C GLY A 66 -6.57 -23.59 11.03
N GLU A 67 -6.55 -22.86 12.14
CA GLU A 67 -6.88 -21.41 12.18
C GLU A 67 -5.66 -20.51 11.92
N ASP A 68 -4.47 -21.10 11.80
CA ASP A 68 -3.20 -20.38 11.71
C ASP A 68 -2.61 -20.37 10.30
N VAL A 69 -1.70 -19.43 10.06
CA VAL A 69 -0.85 -19.42 8.86
C VAL A 69 0.59 -19.72 9.25
N ALA A 70 1.17 -20.79 8.71
CA ALA A 70 2.56 -21.15 8.90
C ALA A 70 3.39 -20.72 7.69
N PHE A 71 4.51 -20.05 7.93
CA PHE A 71 5.43 -19.59 6.89
C PHE A 71 6.88 -19.95 7.23
N CYS A 72 7.54 -20.67 6.33
CA CYS A 72 8.97 -20.98 6.36
C CYS A 72 9.65 -20.25 5.19
N PRO A 73 10.26 -19.08 5.43
CA PRO A 73 10.93 -18.32 4.38
C PRO A 73 12.23 -18.99 3.93
N GLU A 74 12.56 -18.83 2.65
CA GLU A 74 13.91 -18.99 2.12
C GLU A 74 14.49 -17.64 1.70
N THR A 75 15.80 -17.58 1.48
CA THR A 75 16.45 -16.31 1.12
C THR A 75 16.05 -15.85 -0.26
N ILE A 76 15.39 -14.69 -0.34
CA ILE A 76 15.18 -13.97 -1.60
C ILE A 76 16.51 -13.37 -2.10
N MET A 77 16.84 -13.61 -3.36
CA MET A 77 18.07 -13.10 -3.99
C MET A 77 17.84 -11.76 -4.68
N PRO A 78 18.80 -10.82 -4.69
CA PRO A 78 18.64 -9.63 -5.51
C PRO A 78 18.65 -10.01 -7.00
N GLY A 79 17.82 -9.34 -7.80
CA GLY A 79 17.73 -9.69 -9.22
C GLY A 79 16.57 -9.03 -9.94
N ARG A 80 16.23 -9.58 -11.11
CA ARG A 80 15.08 -9.15 -11.90
C ARG A 80 13.93 -10.14 -11.73
N TYR A 81 12.79 -9.61 -11.31
CA TYR A 81 11.54 -10.36 -11.16
C TYR A 81 10.51 -9.86 -12.16
N ASN A 82 9.70 -10.78 -12.69
CA ASN A 82 8.48 -10.45 -13.42
C ASN A 82 7.33 -11.06 -12.62
N ILE A 83 6.48 -10.20 -12.06
CA ILE A 83 5.40 -10.60 -11.17
C ILE A 83 4.10 -10.14 -11.80
N GLU A 84 3.17 -11.09 -11.94
CA GLU A 84 1.83 -10.84 -12.44
C GLU A 84 0.85 -11.11 -11.31
N THR A 85 0.02 -10.12 -10.99
CA THR A 85 -1.03 -10.27 -9.97
C THR A 85 -2.34 -10.69 -10.60
N GLY A 86 -3.22 -11.28 -9.80
CA GLY A 86 -4.61 -11.50 -10.21
C GLY A 86 -5.37 -10.18 -10.34
N ASN A 87 -6.52 -10.20 -11.03
CA ASN A 87 -7.37 -9.02 -11.24
C ASN A 87 -7.95 -8.43 -9.94
N PHE A 88 -7.91 -9.16 -8.84
CA PHE A 88 -8.41 -8.74 -7.53
C PHE A 88 -7.29 -8.58 -6.50
N SER A 89 -6.06 -8.39 -6.96
CA SER A 89 -4.89 -8.28 -6.09
C SER A 89 -3.95 -7.18 -6.55
N SER A 90 -3.69 -6.24 -5.64
CA SER A 90 -2.90 -5.04 -5.91
C SER A 90 -1.41 -5.36 -5.93
N ILE A 91 -0.71 -4.86 -6.96
CA ILE A 91 0.75 -4.98 -7.04
C ILE A 91 1.44 -4.28 -5.86
N THR A 92 0.76 -3.29 -5.26
CA THR A 92 1.26 -2.56 -4.09
C THR A 92 1.44 -3.50 -2.90
N GLU A 93 0.56 -4.49 -2.69
CA GLU A 93 0.70 -5.41 -1.56
C GLU A 93 1.89 -6.35 -1.72
N LEU A 94 2.18 -6.79 -2.96
CA LEU A 94 3.40 -7.55 -3.25
C LEU A 94 4.66 -6.71 -3.09
N GLU A 95 4.65 -5.46 -3.56
CA GLU A 95 5.76 -4.54 -3.33
C GLU A 95 6.03 -4.37 -1.83
N LEU A 96 4.99 -4.06 -1.04
CA LEU A 96 5.11 -3.88 0.41
C LEU A 96 5.53 -5.16 1.14
N PHE A 97 5.19 -6.34 0.62
CA PHE A 97 5.66 -7.63 1.12
C PHE A 97 7.17 -7.83 0.85
N LEU A 98 7.65 -7.46 -0.34
CA LEU A 98 9.02 -7.75 -0.77
C LEU A 98 10.05 -6.71 -0.32
N LEU A 99 9.63 -5.45 -0.15
CA LEU A 99 10.52 -4.31 0.12
C LEU A 99 11.51 -4.58 1.28
N PRO A 100 11.09 -4.95 2.51
CA PRO A 100 12.02 -5.15 3.62
C PRO A 100 13.12 -6.18 3.32
N ALA A 101 12.73 -7.30 2.70
CA ALA A 101 13.65 -8.38 2.39
C ALA A 101 14.66 -8.03 1.29
N LEU A 102 14.24 -7.22 0.31
CA LEU A 102 15.10 -6.78 -0.81
C LEU A 102 16.02 -5.62 -0.43
N PHE A 103 15.59 -4.72 0.47
CA PHE A 103 16.45 -3.65 0.99
C PHE A 103 17.70 -4.15 1.72
N VAL A 104 17.61 -5.30 2.39
CA VAL A 104 18.73 -5.88 3.15
C VAL A 104 19.65 -6.76 2.29
N ARG A 105 19.44 -6.82 0.96
CA ARG A 105 20.31 -7.54 0.03
C ARG A 105 21.43 -6.63 -0.48
N GLY A 106 22.58 -7.24 -0.80
CA GLY A 106 23.79 -6.52 -1.22
C GLY A 106 23.77 -5.96 -2.65
N SER A 107 22.66 -6.04 -3.37
CA SER A 107 22.55 -5.54 -4.75
C SER A 107 21.14 -5.10 -5.09
N ARG A 108 21.02 -4.22 -6.09
CA ARG A 108 19.74 -3.68 -6.57
C ARG A 108 18.86 -4.79 -7.13
N SER A 109 17.56 -4.73 -6.81
CA SER A 109 16.51 -5.54 -7.44
C SER A 109 15.63 -4.69 -8.35
N VAL A 110 15.11 -5.32 -9.41
CA VAL A 110 14.17 -4.71 -10.35
C VAL A 110 12.95 -5.62 -10.49
N ILE A 111 11.77 -5.10 -10.24
CA ILE A 111 10.53 -5.85 -10.35
C ILE A 111 9.68 -5.24 -11.43
N ASN A 112 9.38 -6.01 -12.47
CA ASN A 112 8.37 -5.66 -13.46
C ASN A 112 7.04 -6.27 -13.00
N PHE A 113 6.06 -5.41 -12.75
CA PHE A 113 4.71 -5.80 -12.37
C PHE A 113 3.75 -5.70 -13.55
N THR A 114 2.82 -6.65 -13.61
CA THR A 114 1.57 -6.55 -14.37
C THR A 114 0.39 -6.91 -13.46
N GLY A 115 -0.77 -6.27 -13.67
CA GLY A 115 -1.98 -6.53 -12.88
C GLY A 115 -2.60 -5.26 -12.31
N VAL A 116 -3.06 -5.27 -11.06
CA VAL A 116 -3.81 -4.15 -10.48
C VAL A 116 -2.88 -3.10 -9.88
N THR A 117 -3.05 -1.85 -10.32
CA THR A 117 -2.28 -0.67 -9.87
C THR A 117 -3.10 0.31 -9.02
N HIS A 118 -4.43 0.23 -9.10
CA HIS A 118 -5.40 1.04 -8.38
C HIS A 118 -6.49 0.12 -7.84
N SER A 119 -6.73 0.16 -6.54
CA SER A 119 -7.55 -0.82 -5.84
C SER A 119 -8.12 -0.25 -4.56
N GLN A 120 -9.42 -0.39 -4.37
CA GLN A 120 -10.12 0.02 -3.14
C GLN A 120 -9.70 -0.79 -1.90
N VAL A 121 -9.06 -1.95 -2.10
CA VAL A 121 -8.62 -2.84 -1.02
C VAL A 121 -7.12 -2.69 -0.69
N SER A 122 -6.44 -1.71 -1.30
CA SER A 122 -5.02 -1.42 -1.11
C SER A 122 -4.72 0.06 -1.40
N TYR A 123 -3.45 0.44 -1.47
CA TYR A 123 -3.03 1.75 -1.95
C TYR A 123 -2.78 1.73 -3.46
N PRO A 124 -3.12 2.80 -4.20
CA PRO A 124 -2.70 2.95 -5.58
C PRO A 124 -1.17 3.10 -5.64
N THR A 125 -0.56 2.67 -6.75
CA THR A 125 0.92 2.69 -6.91
C THR A 125 1.56 4.08 -6.73
N VAL A 126 0.80 5.15 -6.92
CA VAL A 126 1.25 6.53 -6.65
C VAL A 126 1.61 6.75 -5.17
N PHE A 127 0.96 6.04 -4.23
CA PHE A 127 1.30 6.08 -2.81
C PHE A 127 2.74 5.60 -2.57
N LEU A 128 3.14 4.50 -3.21
CA LEU A 128 4.50 3.98 -3.09
C LEU A 128 5.51 5.04 -3.54
N LYS A 129 5.31 5.54 -4.76
CA LYS A 129 6.22 6.48 -5.43
C LYS A 129 6.32 7.83 -4.72
N GLU A 130 5.19 8.47 -4.47
CA GLU A 130 5.15 9.87 -4.03
C GLU A 130 5.23 10.00 -2.51
N THR A 131 4.74 8.99 -1.77
CA THR A 131 4.61 9.04 -0.31
C THR A 131 5.57 8.10 0.40
N LEU A 132 5.38 6.78 0.27
CA LEU A 132 6.10 5.83 1.10
C LEU A 132 7.61 5.90 0.86
N PHE A 133 8.05 5.89 -0.40
CA PHE A 133 9.47 5.90 -0.75
C PHE A 133 10.17 7.16 -0.25
N GLY A 134 9.55 8.33 -0.38
CA GLY A 134 10.11 9.57 0.16
C GLY A 134 10.22 9.57 1.68
N LEU A 135 9.26 8.95 2.39
CA LEU A 135 9.29 8.88 3.85
C LEU A 135 10.34 7.89 4.36
N ILE A 136 10.46 6.70 3.75
CA ILE A 136 11.44 5.68 4.19
C ILE A 136 12.87 6.01 3.74
N GLU A 137 13.03 6.87 2.74
CA GLU A 137 14.33 7.44 2.35
C GLU A 137 14.95 8.26 3.49
N GLU A 138 14.15 8.90 4.36
CA GLU A 138 14.65 9.56 5.57
C GLU A 138 15.37 8.57 6.51
N CYS A 139 15.07 7.27 6.44
CA CYS A 139 15.73 6.22 7.23
C CYS A 139 16.74 5.37 6.42
N GLY A 140 17.05 5.78 5.19
CA GLY A 140 18.10 5.19 4.35
C GLY A 140 17.65 4.08 3.40
N PHE A 141 16.35 3.98 3.13
CA PHE A 141 15.76 2.99 2.24
C PHE A 141 15.37 3.65 0.91
N TYR A 142 16.01 3.26 -0.18
CA TYR A 142 15.85 3.90 -1.47
C TYR A 142 15.16 2.97 -2.47
N ALA A 143 13.98 3.38 -2.94
CA ALA A 143 13.24 2.68 -3.99
C ALA A 143 12.59 3.67 -4.95
N SER A 144 12.24 3.20 -6.16
CA SER A 144 11.54 4.01 -7.16
C SER A 144 10.51 3.17 -7.88
N MET A 145 9.34 3.74 -8.16
CA MET A 145 8.30 3.09 -8.97
C MET A 145 7.94 3.95 -10.18
N ASN A 146 7.92 3.32 -11.35
CA ASN A 146 7.44 3.91 -12.59
C ASN A 146 6.23 3.14 -13.12
N MET A 147 5.03 3.67 -12.93
CA MET A 147 3.81 3.11 -13.53
C MET A 147 3.78 3.41 -15.03
N LYS A 148 3.55 2.38 -15.84
CA LYS A 148 3.50 2.47 -17.30
C LYS A 148 2.08 2.45 -17.83
N ARG A 149 1.17 1.74 -17.15
CA ARG A 149 -0.23 1.57 -17.57
C ARG A 149 -1.13 1.44 -16.34
N PHE A 150 -2.31 2.05 -16.41
CA PHE A 150 -3.35 1.90 -15.39
C PHE A 150 -3.96 0.50 -15.46
N GLY A 151 -4.22 -0.06 -14.28
CA GLY A 151 -4.99 -1.27 -14.11
C GLY A 151 -5.80 -1.20 -12.83
N TYR A 152 -7.10 -1.39 -12.95
CA TYR A 152 -8.05 -1.21 -11.85
C TYR A 152 -8.48 -2.57 -11.30
N TYR A 153 -8.79 -2.62 -10.02
CA TYR A 153 -9.36 -3.79 -9.38
C TYR A 153 -10.57 -4.32 -10.16
N GLY A 154 -10.62 -5.63 -10.38
CA GLY A 154 -11.59 -6.33 -11.22
C GLY A 154 -11.15 -6.54 -12.66
N SER A 155 -10.43 -5.57 -13.25
CA SER A 155 -10.00 -5.65 -14.66
C SER A 155 -8.51 -5.94 -14.85
N GLY A 156 -7.66 -5.57 -13.89
CA GLY A 156 -6.22 -5.78 -13.98
C GLY A 156 -5.59 -4.95 -15.11
N GLY A 157 -4.61 -5.53 -15.82
CA GLY A 157 -4.04 -4.93 -17.04
C GLY A 157 -3.00 -3.82 -16.84
N GLY A 158 -2.85 -3.31 -15.63
CA GLY A 158 -1.87 -2.29 -15.31
C GLY A 158 -0.44 -2.84 -15.37
N SER A 159 0.54 -1.93 -15.42
CA SER A 159 1.94 -2.33 -15.34
C SER A 159 2.79 -1.24 -14.69
N ALA A 160 3.82 -1.68 -13.97
CA ALA A 160 4.79 -0.80 -13.32
C ALA A 160 6.16 -1.46 -13.25
N GLU A 161 7.20 -0.65 -13.08
CA GLU A 161 8.55 -1.13 -12.77
C GLU A 161 9.01 -0.54 -11.44
N SER A 162 9.32 -1.41 -10.48
CA SER A 162 10.01 -1.04 -9.24
C SER A 162 11.51 -1.25 -9.36
N ARG A 163 12.29 -0.35 -8.75
CA ARG A 163 13.71 -0.56 -8.47
C ARG A 163 13.95 -0.36 -6.99
N ILE A 164 14.54 -1.35 -6.35
CA ILE A 164 14.81 -1.37 -4.90
C ILE A 164 16.32 -1.49 -4.73
N TYR A 165 16.93 -0.54 -4.02
CA TYR A 165 18.38 -0.46 -3.83
C TYR A 165 18.77 -1.00 -2.45
N PRO A 166 19.99 -1.52 -2.28
CA PRO A 166 20.51 -1.86 -0.95
C PRO A 166 20.37 -0.67 -0.01
N ALA A 167 19.88 -0.90 1.20
CA ALA A 167 19.67 0.17 2.17
C ALA A 167 21.00 0.69 2.75
N GLU A 168 21.13 2.00 2.77
CA GLU A 168 22.17 2.72 3.52
C GLU A 168 21.55 3.25 4.80
N LYS A 169 21.26 2.31 5.73
CA LYS A 169 20.48 2.57 6.94
C LYS A 169 21.04 3.77 7.70
N LYS A 170 20.17 4.73 8.01
CA LYS A 170 20.51 5.91 8.82
C LYS A 170 19.43 6.14 9.87
N ILE A 171 19.85 6.60 11.05
CA ILE A 171 18.92 6.97 12.12
C ILE A 171 18.14 8.21 11.65
N CYS A 172 16.82 8.10 11.60
CA CYS A 172 15.89 9.17 11.28
C CYS A 172 15.24 9.71 12.56
N SER A 173 15.23 11.03 12.74
CA SER A 173 14.61 11.73 13.87
C SER A 173 13.54 12.69 13.37
N GLY A 174 12.40 12.76 14.06
CA GLY A 174 11.32 13.69 13.71
C GLY A 174 10.47 13.29 12.50
N LEU A 175 10.63 12.07 11.96
CA LEU A 175 9.85 11.59 10.82
C LEU A 175 8.33 11.56 11.09
N LEU A 176 7.94 11.25 12.33
CA LEU A 176 6.55 11.17 12.76
C LEU A 176 6.07 12.39 13.54
N GLU A 177 6.87 13.46 13.58
CA GLU A 177 6.46 14.72 14.19
C GLU A 177 5.49 15.48 13.26
N PRO A 178 4.55 16.26 13.82
CA PRO A 178 3.69 17.10 13.02
C PRO A 178 4.49 18.08 12.14
N ARG A 179 4.07 18.28 10.89
CA ARG A 179 4.64 19.30 9.99
C ARG A 179 3.52 20.15 9.37
N ASP A 180 3.88 21.29 8.81
CA ASP A 180 2.94 22.07 8.00
C ASP A 180 2.54 21.29 6.75
N VAL A 181 1.23 21.32 6.45
CA VAL A 181 0.63 20.57 5.35
C VAL A 181 -0.22 21.49 4.50
N THR A 182 0.03 21.50 3.19
CA THR A 182 -0.78 22.23 2.21
C THR A 182 -1.35 21.29 1.16
N LEU A 183 -2.61 21.50 0.78
CA LEU A 183 -3.20 20.80 -0.35
C LEU A 183 -2.72 21.46 -1.65
N GLU A 184 -1.92 20.74 -2.43
CA GLU A 184 -1.36 21.25 -3.68
C GLU A 184 -2.29 21.08 -4.87
N GLY A 185 -3.18 20.09 -4.82
CA GLY A 185 -4.21 19.87 -5.81
C GLY A 185 -4.89 18.51 -5.67
N VAL A 186 -5.94 18.33 -6.46
CA VAL A 186 -6.72 17.10 -6.53
C VAL A 186 -6.74 16.62 -7.98
N ARG A 187 -6.53 15.33 -8.19
CA ARG A 187 -6.66 14.68 -9.49
C ARG A 187 -7.73 13.59 -9.42
N ILE A 188 -8.62 13.61 -10.40
CA ILE A 188 -9.68 12.63 -10.58
C ILE A 188 -9.35 11.87 -11.86
N PHE A 189 -9.19 10.57 -11.77
CA PHE A 189 -8.88 9.67 -12.87
C PHE A 189 -10.11 8.83 -13.18
N VAL A 190 -10.53 8.82 -14.45
CA VAL A 190 -11.70 8.08 -14.88
C VAL A 190 -11.36 7.25 -16.10
N ALA A 191 -11.67 5.96 -16.06
CA ALA A 191 -11.42 5.01 -17.13
C ALA A 191 -12.72 4.35 -17.57
N ARG A 192 -13.01 4.38 -18.87
CA ARG A 192 -14.17 3.72 -19.50
C ARG A 192 -15.55 4.12 -18.95
N MET A 193 -15.66 5.13 -18.10
CA MET A 193 -16.93 5.61 -17.53
C MET A 193 -17.38 6.92 -18.18
N ASP A 194 -18.65 7.29 -17.96
CA ASP A 194 -19.19 8.58 -18.42
C ASP A 194 -18.50 9.75 -17.71
N MET A 195 -18.04 10.72 -18.50
CA MET A 195 -17.41 11.95 -18.00
C MET A 195 -18.34 12.78 -17.11
N SER A 196 -19.67 12.62 -17.25
CA SER A 196 -20.64 13.26 -16.37
C SER A 196 -20.46 12.87 -14.89
N LEU A 197 -19.91 11.67 -14.61
CA LEU A 197 -19.55 11.26 -13.26
C LEU A 197 -18.33 12.03 -12.75
N ALA A 198 -17.32 12.20 -13.60
CA ALA A 198 -16.11 12.94 -13.29
C ALA A 198 -16.39 14.43 -13.00
N ASP A 199 -17.32 15.02 -13.75
CA ASP A 199 -17.76 16.39 -13.54
C ASP A 199 -18.48 16.57 -12.20
N ARG A 200 -19.35 15.61 -11.82
CA ARG A 200 -19.98 15.60 -10.49
C ARG A 200 -18.97 15.47 -9.36
N GLU A 201 -17.93 14.65 -9.57
CA GLU A 201 -16.84 14.49 -8.61
C GLU A 201 -16.05 15.78 -8.45
N LYS A 202 -15.69 16.43 -9.55
CA LYS A 202 -15.02 17.75 -9.54
C LYS A 202 -15.89 18.77 -8.81
N ASP A 203 -17.18 18.83 -9.11
CA ASP A 203 -18.14 19.69 -8.42
C ASP A 203 -18.19 19.43 -6.91
N TYR A 204 -18.19 18.16 -6.51
CA TYR A 204 -18.14 17.79 -5.09
C TYR A 204 -16.87 18.32 -4.43
N VAL A 205 -15.70 18.11 -5.07
CA VAL A 205 -14.41 18.59 -4.57
C VAL A 205 -14.43 20.11 -4.39
N LEU A 206 -14.85 20.87 -5.41
CA LEU A 206 -14.86 22.34 -5.34
C LEU A 206 -15.83 22.90 -4.29
N LYS A 207 -16.94 22.20 -4.03
CA LYS A 207 -17.93 22.60 -3.03
C LYS A 207 -17.50 22.25 -1.60
N ASN A 208 -16.76 21.16 -1.40
CA ASN A 208 -16.54 20.58 -0.07
C ASN A 208 -15.08 20.59 0.40
N ILE A 209 -14.13 20.77 -0.51
CA ILE A 209 -12.69 20.86 -0.24
C ILE A 209 -12.23 22.25 -0.65
N ASN A 210 -11.54 22.95 0.26
CA ASN A 210 -11.03 24.30 0.00
C ASN A 210 -9.81 24.25 -0.94
N VAL A 211 -10.07 24.11 -2.25
CA VAL A 211 -9.07 24.05 -3.31
C VAL A 211 -9.55 24.87 -4.51
N PRO A 212 -8.69 25.70 -5.13
CA PRO A 212 -9.09 26.47 -6.31
C PRO A 212 -9.30 25.54 -7.52
N ASP A 213 -10.22 25.90 -8.43
CA ASP A 213 -10.51 25.13 -9.64
C ASP A 213 -9.25 24.80 -10.46
N SER A 214 -8.33 25.76 -10.57
CA SER A 214 -7.05 25.60 -11.28
C SER A 214 -6.15 24.47 -10.72
N LYS A 215 -6.42 23.99 -9.50
CA LYS A 215 -5.72 22.89 -8.84
C LYS A 215 -6.53 21.59 -8.82
N VAL A 216 -7.70 21.54 -9.48
CA VAL A 216 -8.51 20.32 -9.62
C VAL A 216 -8.52 19.88 -11.08
N GLN A 217 -7.99 18.68 -11.34
CA GLN A 217 -7.84 18.14 -12.69
C GLN A 217 -8.60 16.84 -12.85
N VAL A 218 -9.36 16.73 -13.93
CA VAL A 218 -9.97 15.48 -14.39
C VAL A 218 -9.10 14.90 -15.50
N VAL A 219 -8.76 13.63 -15.40
CA VAL A 219 -7.88 12.90 -16.32
C VAL A 219 -8.61 11.68 -16.84
N GLU A 220 -8.93 11.69 -18.14
CA GLU A 220 -9.48 10.52 -18.83
C GLU A 220 -8.36 9.50 -19.11
N ILE A 221 -8.53 8.28 -18.61
CA ILE A 221 -7.64 7.16 -18.86
C ILE A 221 -8.19 6.32 -20.01
N ARG A 222 -7.57 6.49 -21.18
CA ARG A 222 -7.97 5.78 -22.41
C ARG A 222 -7.40 4.37 -22.50
N ASP A 223 -6.20 4.17 -21.96
CA ASP A 223 -5.52 2.88 -21.95
C ASP A 223 -5.71 2.16 -20.62
N ALA A 224 -6.88 1.55 -20.47
CA ALA A 224 -7.26 0.64 -19.40
C ALA A 224 -8.24 -0.41 -19.93
N ASP A 225 -8.18 -1.61 -19.34
CA ASP A 225 -8.96 -2.78 -19.77
C ASP A 225 -10.42 -2.74 -19.30
N GLY A 226 -10.70 -2.12 -18.15
CA GLY A 226 -12.06 -2.02 -17.59
C GLY A 226 -12.38 -0.66 -16.99
N PHE A 227 -13.53 -0.60 -16.33
CA PHE A 227 -13.98 0.60 -15.62
C PHE A 227 -13.06 0.90 -14.44
N GLY A 228 -12.88 2.19 -14.16
CA GLY A 228 -12.09 2.65 -13.03
C GLY A 228 -12.36 4.09 -12.69
N ASN A 229 -12.37 4.39 -11.40
CA ASN A 229 -12.40 5.74 -10.89
C ASN A 229 -11.48 5.83 -9.67
N SER A 230 -10.64 6.87 -9.64
CA SER A 230 -9.70 7.13 -8.56
C SER A 230 -9.58 8.63 -8.33
N ILE A 231 -9.67 9.05 -7.09
CA ILE A 231 -9.40 10.43 -6.69
C ILE A 231 -8.19 10.48 -5.77
N GLN A 232 -7.32 11.46 -6.01
CA GLN A 232 -6.05 11.63 -5.33
C GLN A 232 -5.85 13.09 -4.93
N ALA A 233 -5.68 13.34 -3.63
CA ALA A 233 -5.28 14.62 -3.09
C ALA A 233 -3.78 14.63 -2.79
N TYR A 234 -3.08 15.62 -3.34
CA TYR A 234 -1.63 15.78 -3.22
C TYR A 234 -1.34 16.74 -2.06
N MET A 235 -0.95 16.18 -0.91
CA MET A 235 -0.68 16.94 0.31
C MET A 235 0.83 17.17 0.44
N LYS A 236 1.30 18.42 0.38
CA LYS A 236 2.71 18.74 0.60
C LYS A 236 3.04 18.54 2.08
N TYR A 237 4.04 17.72 2.38
CA TYR A 237 4.49 17.41 3.74
C TYR A 237 6.02 17.48 3.80
N GLY A 238 6.53 18.70 4.04
CA GLY A 238 7.97 18.98 3.92
C GLY A 238 8.50 18.66 2.51
N PRO A 239 9.56 17.86 2.36
CA PRO A 239 10.09 17.50 1.04
C PRO A 239 9.20 16.49 0.28
N VAL A 240 8.34 15.75 0.97
CA VAL A 240 7.56 14.62 0.41
C VAL A 240 6.13 15.06 0.06
N ASN A 241 5.50 14.35 -0.87
CA ASN A 241 4.07 14.44 -1.13
C ASN A 241 3.35 13.27 -0.45
N VAL A 242 2.40 13.55 0.43
CA VAL A 242 1.52 12.53 0.99
C VAL A 242 0.26 12.47 0.13
N ILE A 243 0.02 11.33 -0.51
CA ILE A 243 -1.15 11.12 -1.36
C ILE A 243 -2.24 10.49 -0.51
N LEU A 244 -3.37 11.21 -0.39
CA LEU A 244 -4.61 10.66 0.16
C LEU A 244 -5.51 10.32 -1.01
N SER A 245 -5.99 9.07 -1.09
CA SER A 245 -6.75 8.60 -2.25
C SER A 245 -7.96 7.78 -1.88
N ARG A 246 -8.90 7.70 -2.83
CA ARG A 246 -9.97 6.70 -2.87
C ARG A 246 -10.06 6.14 -4.27
N ASP A 247 -9.89 4.84 -4.38
CA ASP A 247 -10.24 4.09 -5.59
C ASP A 247 -11.67 3.58 -5.38
N MET A 248 -12.57 3.84 -6.32
CA MET A 248 -13.98 3.53 -6.14
C MET A 248 -14.26 2.06 -6.35
N GLU A 249 -15.17 1.51 -5.55
CA GLU A 249 -15.61 0.13 -5.65
C GLU A 249 -16.53 -0.04 -6.88
N ILE A 250 -15.93 -0.39 -8.02
CA ILE A 250 -16.66 -0.68 -9.26
C ILE A 250 -16.96 -2.18 -9.38
N TYR A 251 -16.01 -3.02 -8.95
CA TYR A 251 -16.11 -4.47 -8.99
C TYR A 251 -15.90 -5.07 -7.59
N ASN A 252 -16.66 -6.13 -7.28
CA ASN A 252 -16.39 -6.97 -6.10
C ASN A 252 -15.31 -8.04 -6.42
N SER A 253 -14.90 -8.85 -5.44
CA SER A 253 -13.91 -9.93 -5.64
C SER A 253 -14.42 -11.10 -6.50
N ALA A 254 -15.72 -11.20 -6.76
CA ALA A 254 -16.31 -12.18 -7.67
C ALA A 254 -16.30 -11.70 -9.14
N GLY A 255 -16.00 -10.42 -9.38
CA GLY A 255 -15.98 -9.80 -10.71
C GLY A 255 -17.30 -9.16 -11.13
N ASP A 256 -18.30 -9.11 -10.23
CA ASP A 256 -19.56 -8.43 -10.52
C ASP A 256 -19.38 -6.91 -10.45
N LEU A 257 -20.08 -6.20 -11.33
CA LEU A 257 -20.23 -4.75 -11.21
C LEU A 257 -21.11 -4.41 -10.01
N VAL A 258 -20.55 -3.67 -9.05
CA VAL A 258 -21.19 -3.34 -7.77
C VAL A 258 -21.17 -1.84 -7.46
N PHE A 259 -21.01 -1.01 -8.48
CA PHE A 259 -21.03 0.45 -8.31
C PHE A 259 -22.30 0.89 -7.58
N ASP A 260 -22.10 1.58 -6.47
CA ASP A 260 -23.15 2.11 -5.62
C ASP A 260 -22.89 3.60 -5.33
N GLU A 261 -23.88 4.44 -5.62
CA GLU A 261 -23.75 5.89 -5.52
C GLU A 261 -23.57 6.35 -4.05
N ALA A 262 -24.19 5.66 -3.09
CA ALA A 262 -24.04 5.99 -1.68
C ALA A 262 -22.62 5.68 -1.18
N ARG A 263 -22.06 4.52 -1.54
CA ARG A 263 -20.66 4.16 -1.25
C ARG A 263 -19.68 5.13 -1.91
N TYR A 264 -19.95 5.52 -3.16
CA TYR A 264 -19.17 6.51 -3.88
C TYR A 264 -19.07 7.86 -3.13
N TYR A 265 -20.20 8.46 -2.73
CA TYR A 265 -20.17 9.71 -1.97
C TYR A 265 -19.62 9.54 -0.54
N SER A 266 -19.80 8.38 0.07
CA SER A 266 -19.17 8.04 1.35
C SER A 266 -17.64 8.05 1.23
N ALA A 267 -17.08 7.47 0.16
CA ALA A 267 -15.66 7.50 -0.13
C ALA A 267 -15.15 8.95 -0.29
N LEU A 268 -15.83 9.78 -1.07
CA LEU A 268 -15.50 11.20 -1.22
C LEU A 268 -15.54 11.97 0.11
N GLY A 269 -16.57 11.72 0.92
CA GLY A 269 -16.70 12.30 2.26
C GLY A 269 -15.54 11.94 3.17
N SER A 270 -15.17 10.66 3.21
CA SER A 270 -14.04 10.19 4.03
C SER A 270 -12.69 10.78 3.55
N LEU A 271 -12.49 10.94 2.24
CA LEU A 271 -11.29 11.58 1.71
C LEU A 271 -11.20 13.05 2.14
N ARG A 272 -12.31 13.78 2.06
CA ARG A 272 -12.40 15.16 2.53
C ARG A 272 -12.05 15.25 4.03
N GLU A 273 -12.58 14.35 4.86
CA GLU A 273 -12.28 14.31 6.29
C GLU A 273 -10.80 14.07 6.55
N ASP A 274 -10.17 13.13 5.85
CA ASP A 274 -8.73 12.85 5.96
C ASP A 274 -7.88 14.06 5.53
N ILE A 275 -8.23 14.73 4.42
CA ILE A 275 -7.55 15.93 3.94
C ILE A 275 -7.60 17.03 5.02
N MET A 276 -8.80 17.31 5.56
CA MET A 276 -8.97 18.35 6.58
C MET A 276 -8.23 18.00 7.87
N LEU A 277 -8.33 16.74 8.32
CA LEU A 277 -7.67 16.29 9.53
C LEU A 277 -6.15 16.40 9.39
N PHE A 278 -5.60 15.97 8.25
CA PHE A 278 -4.18 16.00 8.01
C PHE A 278 -3.65 17.43 7.86
N ALA A 279 -4.33 18.28 7.07
CA ALA A 279 -3.99 19.69 6.93
C ALA A 279 -4.01 20.44 8.27
N ARG A 280 -4.99 20.13 9.14
CA ARG A 280 -5.13 20.77 10.45
C ARG A 280 -4.09 20.31 11.47
N THR A 281 -3.76 19.02 11.48
CA THR A 281 -2.95 18.42 12.55
C THR A 281 -1.49 18.28 12.21
N GLY A 282 -1.15 18.28 10.91
CA GLY A 282 0.20 18.00 10.44
C GLY A 282 0.69 16.58 10.70
N ARG A 283 -0.15 15.70 11.26
CA ARG A 283 0.23 14.33 11.66
C ARG A 283 -0.09 13.36 10.54
N LEU A 284 0.90 12.56 10.15
CA LEU A 284 0.72 11.51 9.16
C LEU A 284 -0.46 10.59 9.55
N PRO A 285 -1.32 10.21 8.59
CA PRO A 285 -2.38 9.23 8.79
C PRO A 285 -1.85 7.92 9.41
N ARG A 286 -2.60 7.33 10.34
CA ARG A 286 -2.15 6.15 11.11
C ARG A 286 -1.76 4.95 10.23
N ASN A 287 -2.50 4.73 9.16
CA ASN A 287 -2.24 3.67 8.19
C ASN A 287 -0.90 3.89 7.46
N ILE A 288 -0.56 5.15 7.13
CA ILE A 288 0.75 5.49 6.54
C ILE A 288 1.87 5.32 7.57
N VAL A 289 1.64 5.78 8.81
CA VAL A 289 2.60 5.59 9.91
C VAL A 289 2.91 4.11 10.13
N ALA A 290 1.91 3.24 10.03
CA ALA A 290 2.10 1.81 10.21
C ALA A 290 3.04 1.17 9.17
N GLU A 291 3.05 1.67 7.93
CA GLU A 291 3.99 1.23 6.89
C GLU A 291 5.41 1.76 7.09
N ILE A 292 5.59 2.87 7.83
CA ILE A 292 6.89 3.51 8.06
C ILE A 292 7.63 2.91 9.26
N ILE A 293 6.89 2.55 10.31
CA ILE A 293 7.43 2.02 11.58
C ILE A 293 8.44 0.88 11.37
N PRO A 294 8.20 -0.13 10.51
CA PRO A 294 9.17 -1.20 10.28
C PRO A 294 10.53 -0.67 9.83
N TYR A 295 10.56 0.32 8.94
CA TYR A 295 11.81 0.91 8.44
C TYR A 295 12.52 1.76 9.49
N MET A 296 11.77 2.47 10.34
CA MET A 296 12.34 3.15 11.50
C MET A 296 13.05 2.14 12.42
N MET A 297 12.40 1.02 12.74
CA MET A 297 12.99 0.02 13.63
C MET A 297 14.17 -0.72 12.98
N ILE A 298 14.07 -1.12 11.70
CA ILE A 298 15.16 -1.77 10.95
C ILE A 298 16.42 -0.89 10.85
N SER A 299 16.25 0.44 10.88
CA SER A 299 17.34 1.44 10.88
C SER A 299 17.80 1.86 12.29
N ASN A 300 17.29 1.23 13.35
CA ASN A 300 17.53 1.57 14.75
C ASN A 300 17.09 3.00 15.14
N SER A 301 16.12 3.56 14.41
CA SER A 301 15.51 4.84 14.71
C SER A 301 14.48 4.72 15.82
N THR A 302 14.37 5.76 16.66
CA THR A 302 13.41 5.75 17.77
C THR A 302 11.99 5.94 17.27
N VAL A 303 11.12 4.97 17.56
CA VAL A 303 9.66 5.13 17.38
C VAL A 303 9.10 5.93 18.57
N PRO A 304 8.40 7.07 18.34
CA PRO A 304 7.84 7.85 19.43
C PRO A 304 6.87 7.04 20.29
N ALA A 305 6.81 7.35 21.59
CA ALA A 305 5.98 6.62 22.57
C ALA A 305 4.50 6.49 22.15
N ALA A 306 3.94 7.51 21.49
CA ALA A 306 2.57 7.50 20.98
C ALA A 306 2.28 6.39 19.95
N PHE A 307 3.33 5.82 19.35
CA PHE A 307 3.27 4.74 18.37
C PHE A 307 3.94 3.45 18.86
N ALA A 308 4.40 3.41 20.10
CA ALA A 308 5.05 2.22 20.65
C ALA A 308 4.09 1.03 20.67
N ASP A 309 2.80 1.23 20.98
CA ASP A 309 1.83 0.14 21.13
C ASP A 309 0.94 -0.08 19.89
N THR A 310 1.35 0.43 18.72
CA THR A 310 0.66 0.09 17.47
C THR A 310 0.91 -1.36 17.09
N TRP A 311 0.01 -1.94 16.30
CA TRP A 311 0.15 -3.30 15.80
C TRP A 311 1.45 -3.49 15.00
N SER A 312 1.87 -2.51 14.21
CA SER A 312 3.11 -2.60 13.42
C SER A 312 4.36 -2.63 14.30
N SER A 313 4.42 -1.78 15.33
CA SER A 313 5.47 -1.82 16.36
C SER A 313 5.46 -3.15 17.13
N GLY A 314 4.27 -3.66 17.44
CA GLY A 314 4.07 -4.94 18.11
C GLY A 314 4.59 -6.12 17.31
N ILE A 315 4.31 -6.18 16.01
CA ILE A 315 4.83 -7.23 15.11
C ILE A 315 6.36 -7.15 15.00
N CYS A 316 6.92 -5.94 14.84
CA CYS A 316 8.38 -5.76 14.78
C CYS A 316 9.05 -6.27 16.06
N ARG A 317 8.56 -5.88 17.24
CA ARG A 317 9.08 -6.36 18.53
C ARG A 317 8.95 -7.86 18.71
N GLN A 318 7.79 -8.43 18.33
CA GLN A 318 7.61 -9.88 18.36
C GLN A 318 8.63 -10.58 17.48
N LEU A 319 9.16 -9.97 16.42
CA LEU A 319 10.23 -10.52 15.59
C LEU A 319 11.64 -10.14 16.04
N GLY A 320 11.81 -9.39 17.13
CA GLY A 320 13.11 -8.94 17.62
C GLY A 320 13.80 -7.98 16.66
N ILE A 321 13.01 -7.10 16.04
CA ILE A 321 13.45 -5.92 15.30
C ILE A 321 13.36 -4.73 16.24
#